data_AF-A0A939GBN3-F1
#
_entry.id   AF-A0A939GBN3-F1
#
_cell.length_a   1.000
_cell.length_b   1.000
_cell.length_c   1.000
_cell.angle_alpha   90.00
_cell.angle_beta   90.00
_cell.angle_gamma   90.00
#
_symmetry.space_group_name_H-M   'P 1'
#
loop_
_entity.id
_entity.type
_entity.pdbx_description
1 polymer ?
#
loop_
_entity_poly.entity_id
_entity_poly.type
_entity_poly.pdbx_seq_one_letter_code
_entity_poly.pdbx_strand_id
1 'polypeptide(L)'
;MSLENFIREHRDEFEQDAPTYAFWQRLAAQLPPPAGDNHSAENGQNKPSGPFLGVQRGSGVARRWWAVAASIVVLLGVLWWVNARYAATEQPEVVAVSPAYAKEVAQYASLIDDKRDELKALAANNPGLYQQFANDLDRLETSYLALKKDLPETPNQELLIQAMIQNLQLQIDLLNEQLRVIERMKQQNTTHETV
;
A
#
# COMPACT_ATOMS: atom_id res chain seq x y z
N MET A 1 -26.09 12.45 28.44
CA MET A 1 -26.33 13.14 27.16
C MET A 1 -24.98 13.39 26.51
N SER A 2 -24.72 12.81 25.33
CA SER A 2 -23.50 13.05 24.57
C SER A 2 -23.64 14.30 23.71
N LEU A 3 -22.53 14.97 23.41
CA LEU A 3 -22.47 16.13 22.53
C LEU A 3 -23.05 15.82 21.14
N GLU A 4 -22.86 14.59 20.65
CA GLU A 4 -23.52 14.12 19.42
C GLU A 4 -25.03 14.30 19.45
N ASN A 5 -25.69 13.95 20.56
CA ASN A 5 -27.15 14.00 20.65
C ASN A 5 -27.65 15.44 20.68
N PHE A 6 -26.95 16.33 21.41
CA PHE A 6 -27.25 17.75 21.45
C PHE A 6 -27.09 18.43 20.09
N ILE A 7 -25.99 18.16 19.38
CA ILE A 7 -25.76 18.74 18.05
C ILE A 7 -26.79 18.23 17.04
N ARG A 8 -27.22 16.96 17.14
CA ARG A 8 -28.26 16.42 16.26
C ARG A 8 -29.61 17.07 16.47
N GLU A 9 -29.96 17.34 17.73
CA GLU A 9 -31.25 17.91 18.12
C GLU A 9 -31.37 19.39 17.78
N HIS A 10 -30.25 20.12 17.76
CA HIS A 10 -30.20 21.54 17.42
C HIS A 10 -29.70 21.84 15.99
N ARG A 11 -29.50 20.81 15.15
CA ARG A 11 -28.93 20.94 13.81
C ARG A 11 -29.65 21.98 12.94
N ASP A 12 -30.97 21.96 13.00
CA ASP A 12 -31.82 22.84 12.18
C ASP A 12 -31.77 24.31 12.64
N GLU A 13 -31.43 24.58 13.90
CA GLU A 13 -31.20 25.93 14.43
C GLU A 13 -29.85 26.50 13.98
N PHE A 14 -28.85 25.65 13.75
CA PHE A 14 -27.54 26.06 13.24
C PHE A 14 -27.53 26.26 11.71
N GLU A 15 -28.36 25.53 10.97
CA GLU A 15 -28.42 25.60 9.51
C GLU A 15 -29.39 26.67 8.97
N GLN A 16 -30.18 27.31 9.83
CA GLN A 16 -31.07 28.41 9.42
C GLN A 16 -30.29 29.73 9.26
N ASP A 17 -30.19 30.15 8.00
CA ASP A 17 -29.77 31.46 7.53
C ASP A 17 -28.28 31.79 7.72
N ALA A 18 -27.50 31.48 6.67
CA ALA A 18 -26.18 32.07 6.53
C ALA A 18 -26.29 33.61 6.52
N PRO A 19 -25.47 34.33 7.32
CA PRO A 19 -25.54 35.77 7.38
C PRO A 19 -25.27 36.38 6.00
N THR A 20 -26.06 37.38 5.63
CA THR A 20 -25.94 38.07 4.33
C THR A 20 -24.53 38.62 4.11
N TYR A 21 -24.07 38.68 2.87
CA TYR A 21 -22.75 39.20 2.52
C TYR A 21 -22.48 40.62 3.07
N ALA A 22 -23.50 41.47 3.16
CA ALA A 22 -23.41 42.82 3.74
C ALA A 22 -23.11 42.82 5.25
N PHE A 23 -23.53 41.78 5.98
CA PHE A 23 -23.20 41.61 7.39
C PHE A 23 -21.70 41.34 7.58
N TRP A 24 -21.11 40.47 6.75
CA TRP A 24 -19.68 40.17 6.78
C TRP A 24 -18.81 41.39 6.47
N GLN A 25 -19.21 42.25 5.55
CA GLN A 25 -18.49 43.49 5.26
C GLN A 25 -18.45 44.44 6.47
N ARG A 26 -19.55 44.54 7.22
CA ARG A 26 -19.59 45.35 8.45
C ARG A 26 -18.74 44.79 9.58
N LEU A 27 -18.63 43.46 9.67
CA LEU A 27 -17.71 42.81 10.61
C LEU A 27 -16.25 43.06 10.21
N ALA A 28 -15.92 42.94 8.92
CA ALA A 28 -14.58 43.23 8.43
C ALA A 28 -14.16 44.68 8.71
N ALA A 29 -15.11 45.62 8.62
CA ALA A 29 -14.87 47.03 8.94
C ALA A 29 -14.74 47.33 10.45
N GLN A 30 -15.17 46.41 11.33
CA GLN A 30 -15.07 46.55 12.79
C GLN A 30 -13.85 45.85 13.40
N LEU A 31 -13.12 45.07 12.61
CA LEU A 31 -11.87 44.48 13.04
C LEU A 31 -10.79 45.57 13.07
N PRO A 32 -10.07 45.76 14.20
CA PRO A 32 -8.91 46.64 14.19
C PRO A 32 -7.91 46.11 13.15
N PRO A 33 -7.35 46.96 12.29
CA PRO A 33 -6.31 46.54 11.36
C PRO A 33 -5.19 45.87 12.16
N PRO A 34 -4.55 44.80 11.61
CA PRO A 34 -3.43 44.18 12.29
C PRO A 34 -2.43 45.28 12.65
N ALA A 35 -2.13 45.40 13.95
CA ALA A 35 -1.16 46.35 14.48
C ALA A 35 0.21 46.00 13.88
N GLY A 36 0.47 46.54 12.71
CA GLY A 36 1.77 46.66 12.08
C GLY A 36 2.10 48.13 12.10
N ASP A 37 2.97 48.49 13.03
CA ASP A 37 4.11 49.36 12.82
C ASP A 37 3.98 50.30 11.60
N ASN A 38 3.48 51.49 11.91
CA ASN A 38 3.81 52.79 11.34
C ASN A 38 4.26 52.92 9.86
N HIS A 39 3.55 53.85 9.22
CA HIS A 39 3.99 54.82 8.20
C HIS A 39 3.48 54.60 6.77
N SER A 40 2.28 55.14 6.57
CA SER A 40 1.96 56.15 5.55
C SER A 40 1.63 55.67 4.13
N ALA A 41 0.33 55.82 3.86
CA ALA A 41 -0.32 55.86 2.57
C ALA A 41 0.30 56.87 1.60
N GLU A 42 0.19 56.60 0.28
CA GLU A 42 -0.37 57.58 -0.64
C GLU A 42 -0.90 56.90 -1.93
N ASN A 43 -2.11 57.31 -2.30
CA ASN A 43 -2.85 56.97 -3.49
C ASN A 43 -2.32 57.77 -4.69
N GLY A 44 -2.17 57.16 -5.87
CA GLY A 44 -1.88 57.93 -7.08
C GLY A 44 -1.59 57.05 -8.30
N GLN A 45 -2.56 56.99 -9.22
CA GLN A 45 -2.35 56.58 -10.60
C GLN A 45 -1.11 57.28 -11.19
N ASN A 46 -0.20 56.53 -11.85
CA ASN A 46 0.25 56.75 -13.23
C ASN A 46 1.59 56.02 -13.57
N LYS A 47 1.48 55.13 -14.56
CA LYS A 47 2.48 54.77 -15.60
C LYS A 47 3.61 53.76 -15.25
N PRO A 48 3.87 52.77 -16.14
CA PRO A 48 4.83 51.69 -15.89
C PRO A 48 6.24 52.09 -16.32
N SER A 49 7.23 51.75 -15.50
CA SER A 49 8.64 51.66 -15.92
C SER A 49 9.33 50.60 -15.08
N GLY A 50 9.58 49.42 -15.64
CA GLY A 50 10.59 48.52 -15.08
C GLY A 50 11.98 49.13 -15.28
N PRO A 51 12.92 48.84 -14.37
CA PRO A 51 14.04 48.01 -14.82
C PRO A 51 14.32 46.88 -13.84
N PHE A 52 14.66 45.73 -14.41
CA PHE A 52 15.37 44.67 -13.73
C PHE A 52 16.59 45.25 -12.99
N LEU A 53 16.71 44.99 -11.68
CA LEU A 53 17.71 44.08 -11.11
C LEU A 53 17.69 44.15 -9.57
N GLY A 54 17.69 42.98 -8.95
CA GLY A 54 17.84 42.83 -7.51
C GLY A 54 17.65 41.40 -7.04
N VAL A 55 18.39 40.45 -7.60
CA VAL A 55 18.53 39.11 -7.03
C VAL A 55 19.26 39.24 -5.68
N GLN A 56 18.66 38.73 -4.60
CA GLN A 56 19.43 38.06 -3.54
C GLN A 56 18.72 36.80 -3.07
N ARG A 57 19.33 35.68 -3.44
CA ARG A 57 19.17 34.36 -2.83
C ARG A 57 19.59 34.44 -1.35
N GLY A 58 18.79 33.86 -0.47
CA GLY A 58 19.13 33.60 0.93
C GLY A 58 18.67 32.21 1.33
N SER A 59 19.45 31.20 0.95
CA SER A 59 19.38 29.82 1.40
C SER A 59 19.59 29.71 2.91
N GLY A 60 18.81 28.89 3.63
CA GLY A 60 19.28 28.45 4.95
C GLY A 60 18.37 27.67 5.88
N VAL A 61 17.04 27.87 5.86
CA VAL A 61 16.22 27.41 7.02
C VAL A 61 15.15 26.37 6.67
N ALA A 62 14.82 26.18 5.40
CA ALA A 62 13.76 25.24 4.98
C ALA A 62 14.17 23.75 4.97
N ARG A 63 15.45 23.42 5.11
CA ARG A 63 15.96 22.04 4.93
C ARG A 63 15.85 21.17 6.20
N ARG A 64 15.73 21.78 7.39
CA ARG A 64 15.71 21.03 8.67
C ARG A 64 14.33 20.46 9.05
N TRP A 65 13.24 21.01 8.53
CA TRP A 65 11.88 20.52 8.81
C TRP A 65 11.46 19.36 7.89
N TRP A 66 12.05 19.25 6.70
CA TRP A 66 11.84 18.12 5.79
C TRP A 66 12.51 16.82 6.28
N ALA A 67 13.59 16.93 7.06
CA ALA A 67 14.32 15.76 7.56
C ALA A 67 13.52 14.94 8.59
N VAL A 68 12.70 15.61 9.42
CA VAL A 68 11.84 14.93 10.42
C VAL A 68 10.61 14.32 9.76
N ALA A 69 10.02 14.99 8.77
CA ALA A 69 8.93 14.41 7.99
C ALA A 69 9.40 13.17 7.20
N ALA A 70 10.60 13.22 6.61
CA ALA A 70 11.18 12.09 5.90
C ALA A 70 11.45 10.88 6.80
N SER A 71 11.90 11.08 8.05
CA SER A 71 12.12 9.95 8.96
C SER A 71 10.83 9.28 9.41
N ILE A 72 9.75 10.03 9.61
CA ILE A 72 8.43 9.47 9.93
C ILE A 72 7.86 8.69 8.73
N VAL A 73 7.98 9.22 7.51
CA VAL A 73 7.53 8.51 6.29
C VAL A 73 8.36 7.25 6.03
N VAL A 74 9.68 7.29 6.26
CA VAL A 74 10.53 6.10 6.15
C VAL A 74 10.20 5.09 7.25
N LEU A 75 9.99 5.51 8.49
CA LEU A 75 9.60 4.61 9.58
C LEU A 75 8.23 3.99 9.32
N LEU A 76 7.23 4.76 8.89
CA LEU A 76 5.91 4.23 8.53
C LEU A 76 5.97 3.37 7.26
N GLY A 77 6.82 3.72 6.30
CA GLY A 77 7.04 2.93 5.09
C GLY A 77 7.73 1.60 5.38
N VAL A 78 8.75 1.59 6.27
CA VAL A 78 9.41 0.37 6.74
C VAL A 78 8.47 -0.42 7.63
N LEU A 79 7.72 0.22 8.54
CA LEU A 79 6.74 -0.45 9.37
C LEU A 79 5.62 -1.04 8.52
N TRP A 80 5.16 -0.35 7.47
CA TRP A 80 4.15 -0.85 6.54
C TRP A 80 4.71 -1.94 5.63
N TRP A 81 5.96 -1.84 5.17
CA TRP A 81 6.63 -2.88 4.40
C TRP A 81 6.86 -4.14 5.23
N VAL A 82 7.36 -3.98 6.45
CA VAL A 82 7.56 -5.05 7.42
C VAL A 82 6.21 -5.63 7.86
N ASN A 83 5.22 -4.79 8.16
CA ASN A 83 3.86 -5.22 8.48
C ASN A 83 3.18 -5.89 7.29
N ALA A 84 3.41 -5.47 6.04
CA ALA A 84 2.90 -6.18 4.87
C ALA A 84 3.53 -7.57 4.71
N ARG A 85 4.78 -7.75 5.16
CA ARG A 85 5.42 -9.07 5.23
C ARG A 85 4.93 -9.92 6.41
N TYR A 86 4.59 -9.31 7.55
CA TYR A 86 4.11 -10.03 8.75
C TYR A 86 2.58 -10.18 8.85
N ALA A 87 1.80 -9.34 8.18
CA ALA A 87 0.35 -9.43 8.08
C ALA A 87 -0.10 -10.61 7.20
N ALA A 88 0.85 -11.32 6.60
CA ALA A 88 0.65 -12.57 5.87
C ALA A 88 0.22 -13.76 6.75
N THR A 89 -0.37 -13.54 7.93
CA THR A 89 -1.21 -14.58 8.55
C THR A 89 -2.58 -14.55 7.86
N GLU A 90 -2.60 -14.87 6.56
CA GLU A 90 -3.82 -14.86 5.72
C GLU A 90 -4.70 -16.11 5.90
N GLN A 91 -4.49 -16.85 7.00
CA GLN A 91 -5.15 -18.13 7.26
C GLN A 91 -5.82 -18.15 8.66
N PRO A 92 -6.71 -17.19 8.98
CA PRO A 92 -7.37 -17.14 10.29
C PRO A 92 -8.18 -18.42 10.58
N GLU A 93 -8.65 -19.08 9.54
CA GLU A 93 -9.42 -20.32 9.60
C GLU A 93 -8.58 -21.54 10.01
N VAL A 94 -7.37 -21.69 9.46
CA VAL A 94 -6.44 -22.76 9.87
C VAL A 94 -5.93 -22.51 11.30
N VAL A 95 -5.68 -21.25 11.67
CA VAL A 95 -5.30 -20.86 13.04
C VAL A 95 -6.39 -21.18 14.05
N ALA A 96 -7.67 -20.99 13.68
CA ALA A 96 -8.80 -21.26 14.55
C ALA A 96 -8.99 -22.76 14.82
N VAL A 97 -8.68 -23.62 13.84
CA VAL A 97 -8.80 -25.08 13.96
C VAL A 97 -7.59 -25.71 14.65
N SER A 98 -6.37 -25.36 14.20
CA SER A 98 -5.15 -25.91 14.77
C SER A 98 -3.98 -24.93 14.64
N PRO A 99 -3.52 -24.35 15.77
CA PRO A 99 -2.35 -23.48 15.76
C PRO A 99 -1.06 -24.23 15.39
N ALA A 100 -1.02 -25.56 15.51
CA ALA A 100 0.13 -26.37 15.14
C ALA A 100 0.41 -26.36 13.63
N TYR A 101 -0.65 -26.49 12.81
CA TYR A 101 -0.54 -26.50 11.35
C TYR A 101 -0.49 -25.12 10.73
N ALA A 102 -1.04 -24.10 11.41
CA ALA A 102 -1.08 -22.74 10.89
C ALA A 102 0.31 -22.19 10.51
N LYS A 103 1.33 -22.48 11.34
CA LYS A 103 2.71 -22.07 11.06
C LYS A 103 3.26 -22.72 9.79
N GLU A 104 3.00 -24.00 9.60
CA GLU A 104 3.47 -24.76 8.43
C GLU A 104 2.80 -24.26 7.15
N VAL A 105 1.48 -24.10 7.17
CA VAL A 105 0.71 -23.56 6.04
C VAL A 105 1.20 -22.15 5.66
N ALA A 106 1.41 -21.27 6.65
CA ALA A 106 1.93 -19.93 6.40
C ALA A 106 3.33 -19.95 5.80
N GLN A 107 4.21 -20.85 6.29
CA GLN A 107 5.56 -21.01 5.77
C GLN A 107 5.55 -21.47 4.31
N TYR A 108 4.73 -22.47 3.96
CA TYR A 108 4.62 -22.93 2.59
C TYR A 108 4.00 -21.88 1.66
N ALA A 109 2.98 -21.15 2.12
CA ALA A 109 2.39 -20.06 1.35
C ALA A 109 3.44 -18.99 1.00
N SER A 110 4.21 -18.53 1.99
CA SER A 110 5.31 -17.58 1.75
C SER A 110 6.36 -18.12 0.77
N LEU A 111 6.71 -19.40 0.88
CA LEU A 111 7.68 -20.02 -0.03
C LEU A 111 7.16 -20.12 -1.46
N ILE A 112 5.85 -20.38 -1.63
CA ILE A 112 5.19 -20.39 -2.94
C ILE A 112 5.23 -19.00 -3.56
N ASP A 113 4.93 -17.96 -2.79
CA ASP A 113 4.99 -16.57 -3.27
C ASP A 113 6.39 -16.19 -3.73
N ASP A 114 7.42 -16.49 -2.93
CA ASP A 114 8.82 -16.22 -3.29
C ASP A 114 9.21 -16.91 -4.61
N LYS A 115 8.79 -18.17 -4.79
CA LYS A 115 9.05 -18.94 -6.02
C LYS A 115 8.25 -18.45 -7.22
N ARG A 116 7.02 -17.98 -7.02
CA ARG A 116 6.20 -17.35 -8.07
C ARG A 116 6.87 -16.08 -8.59
N ASP A 117 7.39 -15.26 -7.68
CA ASP A 117 8.12 -14.04 -8.02
C ASP A 117 9.41 -14.36 -8.78
N GLU A 118 10.17 -15.37 -8.33
CA GLU A 118 11.35 -15.87 -9.03
C GLU A 118 11.02 -16.37 -10.44
N LEU A 119 9.98 -17.19 -10.58
CA LEU A 119 9.51 -17.72 -11.86
C LEU A 119 9.16 -16.58 -12.83
N LYS A 120 8.42 -15.58 -12.34
CA LYS A 120 8.04 -14.40 -13.12
C LYS A 120 9.25 -13.59 -13.57
N ALA A 121 10.25 -13.42 -12.70
CA ALA A 121 11.47 -12.70 -13.02
C ALA A 121 12.30 -13.44 -14.09
N LEU A 122 12.48 -14.75 -13.95
CA LEU A 122 13.26 -15.57 -14.88
C LEU A 122 12.55 -15.76 -16.24
N ALA A 123 11.22 -15.84 -16.24
CA ALA A 123 10.42 -15.97 -17.45
C ALA A 123 10.04 -14.63 -18.09
N ALA A 124 10.54 -13.50 -17.60
CA ALA A 124 10.19 -12.15 -18.09
C ALA A 124 10.41 -11.97 -19.61
N ASN A 125 11.42 -12.66 -20.17
CA ASN A 125 11.73 -12.60 -21.60
C ASN A 125 10.90 -13.58 -22.46
N ASN A 126 10.09 -14.45 -21.84
CA ASN A 126 9.31 -15.50 -22.49
C ASN A 126 7.88 -15.57 -21.87
N PRO A 127 7.01 -14.59 -22.14
CA PRO A 127 5.68 -14.51 -21.50
C PRO A 127 4.78 -15.71 -21.82
N GLY A 128 4.93 -16.34 -23.00
CA GLY A 128 4.18 -17.55 -23.34
C GLY A 128 4.57 -18.76 -22.48
N LEU A 129 5.84 -18.89 -22.13
CA LEU A 129 6.32 -19.95 -21.22
C LEU A 129 5.80 -19.72 -19.81
N TYR A 130 5.85 -18.47 -19.33
CA TYR A 130 5.28 -18.09 -18.03
C TYR A 130 3.79 -18.46 -17.94
N GLN A 131 3.00 -18.14 -18.97
CA GLN A 131 1.57 -18.47 -18.99
C GLN A 131 1.30 -19.98 -18.92
N GLN A 132 2.10 -20.80 -19.61
CA GLN A 132 1.95 -22.27 -19.54
C GLN A 132 2.18 -22.76 -18.10
N PHE A 133 3.27 -22.31 -17.48
CA PHE A 133 3.61 -22.66 -16.10
C PHE A 133 2.61 -22.14 -15.08
N ALA A 134 2.09 -20.93 -15.27
CA ALA A 134 1.07 -20.34 -14.41
C ALA A 134 -0.25 -21.12 -14.47
N ASN A 135 -0.66 -21.62 -15.64
CA ASN A 135 -1.89 -22.40 -15.79
C ASN A 135 -1.84 -23.73 -15.01
N ASP A 136 -0.69 -24.41 -14.98
CA ASP A 136 -0.55 -25.65 -14.22
C ASP A 136 -0.61 -25.39 -12.71
N LEU A 137 -0.04 -24.27 -12.27
CA LEU A 137 -0.07 -23.84 -10.88
C LEU A 137 -1.48 -23.42 -10.42
N ASP A 138 -2.24 -22.76 -11.29
CA ASP A 138 -3.62 -22.31 -11.03
C ASP A 138 -4.57 -23.47 -10.71
N ARG A 139 -4.35 -24.64 -11.31
CA ARG A 139 -5.12 -25.85 -10.99
C ARG A 139 -4.90 -26.32 -9.55
N LEU A 140 -3.65 -26.29 -9.09
CA LEU A 140 -3.31 -26.66 -7.73
C LEU A 140 -3.86 -25.63 -6.73
N GLU A 141 -3.73 -24.33 -7.04
CA GLU A 141 -4.29 -23.24 -6.24
C GLU A 141 -5.81 -23.33 -6.12
N THR A 142 -6.51 -23.61 -7.23
CA THR A 142 -7.96 -23.82 -7.21
C THR A 142 -8.35 -24.98 -6.30
N SER A 143 -7.61 -26.09 -6.35
CA SER A 143 -7.83 -27.24 -5.45
C SER A 143 -7.58 -26.87 -3.99
N TYR A 144 -6.53 -26.10 -3.69
CA TYR A 144 -6.27 -25.58 -2.34
C TYR A 144 -7.41 -24.68 -1.83
N LEU A 145 -7.92 -23.77 -2.67
CA LEU A 145 -9.02 -22.88 -2.31
C LEU A 145 -10.32 -23.65 -2.05
N ALA A 146 -10.59 -24.71 -2.80
CA ALA A 146 -11.71 -25.59 -2.55
C ALA A 146 -11.58 -26.29 -1.19
N LEU A 147 -10.41 -26.85 -0.89
CA LEU A 147 -10.12 -27.46 0.42
C LEU A 147 -10.26 -26.44 1.56
N LYS A 148 -9.73 -25.23 1.39
CA LYS A 148 -9.86 -24.15 2.38
C LYS A 148 -11.33 -23.80 2.64
N LYS A 149 -12.13 -23.69 1.57
CA LYS A 149 -13.56 -23.39 1.67
C LYS A 149 -14.35 -24.49 2.40
N ASP A 150 -13.98 -25.74 2.23
CA ASP A 150 -14.68 -26.88 2.84
C ASP A 150 -14.24 -27.14 4.30
N LEU A 151 -13.16 -26.50 4.75
CA LEU A 151 -12.58 -26.66 6.10
C LEU A 151 -13.53 -26.40 7.28
N PRO A 152 -14.38 -25.34 7.28
CA PRO A 152 -15.22 -25.06 8.43
C PRO A 152 -16.42 -26.02 8.50
N GLU A 153 -16.86 -26.56 7.36
CA GLU A 153 -18.00 -27.46 7.23
C GLU A 153 -17.63 -28.94 7.44
N THR A 154 -16.33 -29.27 7.40
CA THR A 154 -15.84 -30.66 7.44
C THR A 154 -15.73 -31.18 8.89
N PRO A 155 -16.33 -32.33 9.22
CA PRO A 155 -16.20 -32.92 10.56
C PRO A 155 -14.78 -33.38 10.91
N ASN A 156 -13.99 -33.79 9.92
CA ASN A 156 -12.60 -34.22 10.08
C ASN A 156 -11.64 -33.16 9.52
N GLN A 157 -11.51 -32.04 10.25
CA GLN A 157 -10.75 -30.88 9.81
C GLN A 157 -9.25 -31.16 9.69
N GLU A 158 -8.69 -32.03 10.54
CA GLU A 158 -7.27 -32.40 10.50
C GLU A 158 -6.88 -33.08 9.19
N LEU A 159 -7.71 -34.02 8.71
CA LEU A 159 -7.48 -34.68 7.42
C LEU A 159 -7.53 -33.67 6.25
N LEU A 160 -8.44 -32.70 6.32
CA LEU A 160 -8.54 -31.68 5.28
C LEU A 160 -7.33 -30.73 5.31
N ILE A 161 -6.85 -30.36 6.49
CA ILE A 161 -5.61 -29.57 6.64
C ILE A 161 -4.41 -30.32 6.08
N GLN A 162 -4.31 -31.63 6.30
CA GLN A 162 -3.26 -32.46 5.70
C GLN A 162 -3.33 -32.46 4.16
N ALA A 163 -4.54 -32.54 3.60
CA ALA A 163 -4.74 -32.42 2.15
C ALA A 163 -4.35 -31.02 1.62
N MET A 164 -4.67 -29.96 2.38
CA MET A 164 -4.24 -28.59 2.06
C MET A 164 -2.71 -28.47 2.07
N ILE A 165 -2.05 -29.01 3.10
CA ILE A 165 -0.58 -29.03 3.19
C ILE A 165 0.02 -29.80 2.01
N GLN A 166 -0.52 -30.97 1.69
CA GLN A 166 -0.06 -31.76 0.54
C GLN A 166 -0.23 -30.98 -0.77
N ASN A 167 -1.33 -30.26 -0.95
CA ASN A 167 -1.51 -29.40 -2.11
C ASN A 167 -0.42 -28.32 -2.20
N LEU A 168 -0.11 -27.63 -1.09
CA LEU A 168 0.96 -26.63 -1.05
C LEU A 168 2.34 -27.24 -1.37
N GLN A 169 2.62 -28.44 -0.88
CA GLN A 169 3.85 -29.17 -1.23
C GLN A 169 3.93 -29.45 -2.72
N LEU A 170 2.83 -29.90 -3.34
CA LEU A 170 2.77 -30.10 -4.79
C LEU A 170 3.00 -28.80 -5.58
N GLN A 171 2.48 -27.67 -5.10
CA GLN A 171 2.74 -26.36 -5.71
C GLN A 171 4.23 -26.01 -5.66
N ILE A 172 4.88 -26.24 -4.52
CA ILE A 172 6.31 -26.00 -4.35
C ILE A 172 7.13 -26.89 -5.29
N ASP A 173 6.81 -28.18 -5.36
CA ASP A 173 7.51 -29.14 -6.23
C ASP A 173 7.37 -28.78 -7.71
N LEU A 174 6.16 -28.40 -8.12
CA LEU A 174 5.91 -27.93 -9.49
C LEU A 174 6.74 -26.68 -9.80
N LEU A 175 6.71 -25.67 -8.93
CA LEU A 175 7.49 -24.44 -9.09
C LEU A 175 9.00 -24.72 -9.18
N ASN A 176 9.50 -25.63 -8.35
CA ASN A 176 10.91 -26.04 -8.39
C ASN A 176 11.31 -26.68 -9.72
N GLU A 177 10.45 -27.53 -10.30
CA GLU A 177 10.73 -28.13 -11.60
C GLU A 177 10.67 -27.08 -12.72
N GLN A 178 9.70 -26.17 -12.69
CA GLN A 178 9.57 -25.07 -13.65
C GLN A 178 10.80 -24.17 -13.66
N LEU A 179 11.29 -23.76 -12.48
CA LEU A 179 12.52 -22.99 -12.32
C LEU A 179 13.73 -23.73 -12.91
N ARG A 180 13.87 -25.04 -12.60
CA ARG A 180 14.95 -25.87 -13.13
C ARG A 180 14.92 -26.00 -14.65
N VAL A 181 13.74 -26.04 -15.26
CA VAL A 181 13.60 -26.03 -16.72
C VAL A 181 14.15 -24.72 -17.30
N ILE A 182 13.77 -23.57 -16.73
CA ILE A 182 14.26 -22.26 -17.20
C ILE A 182 15.77 -22.14 -17.05
N GLU A 183 16.33 -22.59 -15.92
CA GLU A 183 17.78 -22.58 -15.70
C GLU A 183 18.53 -23.42 -16.74
N ARG A 184 18.04 -24.63 -17.04
CA ARG A 184 18.63 -25.50 -18.07
C ARG A 184 18.60 -24.84 -19.45
N MET A 185 17.47 -24.24 -19.82
CA MET A 185 17.35 -23.51 -21.10
C MET A 185 18.35 -22.36 -21.18
N LYS A 186 18.54 -21.60 -20.10
CA LYS A 186 19.51 -20.51 -20.03
C LYS A 186 20.96 -21.01 -20.22
N GLN A 187 21.34 -22.10 -19.55
CA GLN A 187 22.68 -22.69 -19.66
C GLN A 187 22.99 -23.19 -21.09
N GLN A 188 22.01 -23.81 -21.75
CA GLN A 188 22.16 -24.30 -23.12
C GLN A 188 22.38 -23.14 -24.12
N ASN A 189 21.60 -22.06 -24.01
CA ASN A 189 21.75 -20.90 -24.89
C ASN A 189 23.11 -20.20 -24.71
N THR A 190 23.64 -20.17 -23.48
CA THR A 190 24.94 -19.52 -23.19
C THR A 190 26.12 -20.29 -23.79
N THR A 191 26.05 -21.63 -23.83
CA THR A 191 27.12 -22.48 -24.38
C THR A 191 27.25 -22.35 -25.90
N HIS A 192 26.13 -22.13 -26.61
CA HIS A 192 26.11 -22.01 -28.06
C HIS A 192 26.58 -20.64 -28.59
N GLU A 193 26.63 -19.60 -27.76
CA GLU A 193 27.18 -18.28 -28.17
C GLU A 193 28.71 -18.17 -27.99
N THR A 194 29.34 -19.07 -27.21
CA THR A 194 30.77 -19.00 -26.87
C THR A 194 31.68 -19.91 -27.69
N VAL A 195 31.18 -20.59 -28.73
CA VAL A 195 31.94 -21.52 -29.59
C VAL A 195 32.06 -21.00 -31.00
#